data_AF-A0A0G9K2E6-F1
#
_entry.id   AF-A0A0G9K2E6-F1
#
_cell.length_a   1.000
_cell.length_b   1.000
_cell.length_c   1.000
_cell.angle_alpha   90.00
_cell.angle_beta   90.00
_cell.angle_gamma   90.00
#
_symmetry.space_group_name_H-M   'P 1'
#
loop_
_entity.id
_entity.type
_entity.pdbx_description
1 polymer ?
#
loop_
_entity_poly.entity_id
_entity_poly.type
_entity_poly.pdbx_seq_one_letter_code
_entity_poly.pdbx_strand_id
1 'polypeptide(L)'
;RYITLHPKLEASQELKKIMTRLKYSDEIRFTKALDIWYIKYKDFLNEITIHPDSGKYSFTHKKLVSAYTSIRNNLPYLFTYKNYKKLNLSNTTNLIEGGVFSPLKILIKIHRGLSKSLKLKIVDDYLVSYKKKE
;
A
#
# COMPACT_ATOMS: atom_id res chain seq x y z
N ARG A 1 2.92 -5.46 1.32
CA ARG A 1 3.93 -6.52 1.12
C ARG A 1 5.06 -6.50 2.18
N TYR A 2 5.19 -5.46 3.00
CA TYR A 2 6.33 -5.29 3.91
C TYR A 2 6.22 -6.06 5.25
N ILE A 3 5.04 -6.08 5.86
CA ILE A 3 4.76 -6.84 7.09
C ILE A 3 4.16 -8.20 6.69
N THR A 4 4.58 -9.27 7.36
CA THR A 4 4.05 -10.61 7.16
C THR A 4 2.65 -10.75 7.73
N LEU A 5 1.91 -11.78 7.32
CA LEU A 5 0.58 -12.06 7.88
C LEU A 5 0.66 -12.43 9.37
N HIS A 6 1.70 -13.13 9.79
CA HIS A 6 1.93 -13.51 11.19
C HIS A 6 3.29 -12.97 11.66
N PRO A 7 3.38 -11.68 12.00
CA PRO A 7 4.62 -11.09 12.48
C PRO A 7 4.97 -11.63 13.87
N LYS A 8 6.25 -11.99 14.08
CA LYS A 8 6.76 -12.46 15.37
C LYS A 8 7.16 -11.32 16.30
N LEU A 9 7.69 -10.22 15.74
CA LEU A 9 8.13 -9.05 16.49
C LEU A 9 6.93 -8.26 17.01
N GLU A 10 6.99 -7.83 18.27
CA GLU A 10 5.94 -7.02 18.92
C GLU A 10 5.66 -5.74 18.13
N ALA A 11 6.71 -5.00 17.75
CA ALA A 11 6.59 -3.78 16.94
C ALA A 11 5.79 -4.01 15.64
N SER A 12 6.04 -5.14 14.98
CA SER A 12 5.34 -5.51 13.75
C SER A 12 3.88 -5.93 14.00
N GLN A 13 3.61 -6.61 15.13
CA GLN A 13 2.26 -6.98 15.54
C GLN A 13 1.42 -5.75 15.87
N GLU A 14 1.98 -4.80 16.62
CA GLU A 14 1.30 -3.55 16.96
C GLU A 14 1.02 -2.69 15.73
N LEU A 15 2.01 -2.52 14.83
CA LEU A 15 1.79 -1.80 13.58
C LEU A 15 0.69 -2.45 12.74
N LYS A 16 0.65 -3.79 12.68
CA LYS A 16 -0.42 -4.53 12.01
C LYS A 16 -1.79 -4.22 12.64
N LYS A 17 -1.90 -4.18 13.98
CA LYS A 17 -3.15 -3.84 14.68
C LYS A 17 -3.62 -2.41 14.36
N ILE A 18 -2.70 -1.45 14.20
CA ILE A 18 -3.04 -0.09 13.77
C ILE A 18 -3.59 -0.12 12.34
N MET A 19 -2.90 -0.83 11.44
CA MET A 19 -3.30 -0.93 10.03
C MET A 19 -4.68 -1.57 9.82
N THR A 20 -5.05 -2.58 10.59
CA THR A 20 -6.38 -3.22 10.46
C THR A 20 -7.52 -2.28 10.83
N ARG A 21 -7.24 -1.22 11.63
CA ARG A 21 -8.21 -0.20 12.02
C ARG A 21 -8.35 0.93 11.00
N LEU A 22 -7.50 0.99 9.97
CA LEU A 22 -7.49 2.07 8.96
C LEU A 22 -8.88 2.32 8.34
N LYS A 23 -9.61 1.25 8.00
CA LYS A 23 -10.96 1.33 7.41
C LYS A 23 -12.03 1.90 8.34
N TYR A 24 -11.80 1.89 9.65
CA TYR A 24 -12.78 2.30 10.66
C TYR A 24 -12.40 3.60 11.38
N SER A 25 -11.13 4.01 11.32
CA SER A 25 -10.62 5.23 11.96
C SER A 25 -10.78 6.47 11.07
N ASP A 26 -10.80 7.65 11.67
CA ASP A 26 -10.51 8.91 10.97
C ASP A 26 -8.99 9.19 10.93
N GLU A 27 -8.62 10.18 10.12
CA GLU A 27 -7.23 10.58 9.87
C GLU A 27 -6.51 11.03 11.13
N ILE A 28 -7.17 11.81 11.99
CA ILE A 28 -6.57 12.36 13.20
C ILE A 28 -6.25 11.22 14.18
N ARG A 29 -7.23 10.34 14.44
CA ARG A 29 -7.05 9.20 15.36
C ARG A 29 -6.02 8.21 14.84
N PHE A 30 -6.01 7.94 13.54
CA PHE A 30 -5.06 7.03 12.93
C PHE A 30 -3.62 7.58 13.01
N THR A 31 -3.45 8.86 12.66
CA THR A 31 -2.16 9.55 12.73
C THR A 31 -1.61 9.54 14.15
N LYS A 32 -2.45 9.86 15.15
CA LYS A 32 -2.04 9.81 16.56
C LYS A 32 -1.60 8.41 16.99
N ALA A 33 -2.35 7.37 16.63
CA ALA A 33 -1.96 6.00 16.95
C ALA A 33 -0.63 5.61 16.29
N LEU A 34 -0.41 6.04 15.04
CA LEU A 34 0.83 5.80 14.31
C LEU A 34 2.01 6.55 14.94
N ASP A 35 1.82 7.79 15.39
CA ASP A 35 2.84 8.60 16.06
C ASP A 35 3.24 8.01 17.42
N ILE A 36 2.27 7.59 18.22
CA ILE A 36 2.52 6.91 19.51
C ILE A 36 3.34 5.63 19.28
N TRP A 37 2.97 4.84 18.26
CA TRP A 37 3.72 3.64 17.89
C TRP A 37 5.15 3.96 17.44
N TYR A 38 5.32 5.01 16.63
CA TYR A 38 6.65 5.43 16.18
C TYR A 38 7.53 5.87 17.35
N ILE A 39 7.00 6.64 18.29
CA ILE A 39 7.72 7.06 19.49
C ILE A 39 8.14 5.83 20.31
N LYS A 40 7.23 4.87 20.52
CA LYS A 40 7.51 3.63 21.28
C LYS A 40 8.64 2.80 20.68
N TYR A 41 8.72 2.70 19.34
CA TYR A 41 9.68 1.84 18.65
C TYR A 41 10.75 2.60 17.88
N LYS A 42 10.95 3.90 18.14
CA LYS A 42 11.87 4.75 17.37
C LYS A 42 13.29 4.19 17.37
N ASP A 43 13.80 3.85 18.55
CA ASP A 43 15.16 3.34 18.70
C ASP A 43 15.31 1.97 18.03
N PHE A 44 14.33 1.09 18.21
CA PHE A 44 14.25 -0.19 17.53
C PHE A 44 14.26 -0.06 16.00
N LEU A 45 13.54 0.91 15.42
CA LEU A 45 13.53 1.16 13.98
C LEU A 45 14.86 1.71 13.45
N ASN A 46 15.58 2.45 14.29
CA ASN A 46 16.87 3.03 13.97
C ASN A 46 18.05 2.07 14.17
N GLU A 47 17.80 0.84 14.64
CA GLU A 47 18.84 -0.20 14.72
C GLU A 47 19.45 -0.45 13.34
N ILE A 48 20.79 -0.42 13.30
CA ILE A 48 21.59 -0.62 12.09
C ILE A 48 22.43 -1.88 12.27
N THR A 49 22.42 -2.73 11.25
CA THR A 49 23.33 -3.86 11.10
C THR A 49 24.41 -3.49 10.09
N ILE A 50 25.67 -3.68 10.49
CA ILE A 50 26.84 -3.56 9.61
C ILE A 50 27.15 -4.95 9.05
N HIS A 51 27.24 -5.06 7.73
CA HIS A 51 27.53 -6.32 7.05
C HIS A 51 29.05 -6.48 6.93
N PRO A 52 29.67 -7.43 7.67
CA PRO A 52 31.12 -7.56 7.74
C PRO A 52 31.75 -7.80 6.36
N ASP A 53 31.07 -8.54 5.49
CA ASP A 53 31.59 -8.92 4.17
C ASP A 53 31.65 -7.77 3.16
N SER A 54 30.85 -6.71 3.36
CA SER A 54 30.72 -5.60 2.39
C SER A 54 31.04 -4.23 2.96
N GLY A 55 31.20 -4.11 4.28
CA GLY A 55 31.35 -2.84 5.00
C GLY A 55 30.11 -1.93 4.94
N LYS A 56 29.03 -2.37 4.30
CA LYS A 56 27.79 -1.59 4.15
C LYS A 56 26.92 -1.73 5.39
N TYR A 57 26.18 -0.68 5.70
CA TYR A 57 25.20 -0.68 6.78
C TYR A 57 23.76 -0.73 6.23
N SER A 58 22.84 -1.30 6.99
CA SER A 58 21.42 -1.28 6.70
C SER A 58 20.59 -1.33 7.96
N PHE A 59 19.38 -0.78 7.93
CA PHE A 59 18.42 -0.98 9.04
C PHE A 59 18.20 -2.47 9.31
N THR A 60 18.37 -2.88 10.56
CA THR A 60 18.16 -4.25 11.02
C THR A 60 16.74 -4.71 10.68
N HIS A 61 15.75 -3.84 10.92
CA HIS A 61 14.34 -4.09 10.62
C HIS A 61 13.87 -3.42 9.33
N LYS A 62 14.67 -3.47 8.26
CA LYS A 62 14.42 -2.77 6.98
C LYS A 62 12.98 -2.87 6.46
N LYS A 63 12.36 -4.04 6.54
CA LYS A 63 10.97 -4.24 6.09
C LYS A 63 9.97 -3.46 6.95
N LEU A 64 10.15 -3.44 8.27
CA LEU A 64 9.28 -2.71 9.18
C LEU A 64 9.42 -1.19 8.98
N VAL A 65 10.66 -0.70 8.86
CA VAL A 65 10.95 0.69 8.51
C VAL A 65 10.26 1.07 7.19
N SER A 66 10.43 0.25 6.14
CA SER A 66 9.77 0.48 4.84
C SER A 66 8.25 0.51 4.95
N ALA A 67 7.66 -0.35 5.78
CA ALA A 67 6.22 -0.36 6.02
C ALA A 67 5.76 0.96 6.65
N TYR A 68 6.40 1.36 7.73
CA TYR A 68 6.10 2.62 8.43
C TYR A 68 6.28 3.83 7.50
N THR A 69 7.41 3.96 6.82
CA THR A 69 7.69 5.06 5.90
C THR A 69 6.67 5.13 4.77
N SER A 70 6.28 3.98 4.20
CA SER A 70 5.24 3.94 3.17
C SER A 70 3.90 4.45 3.70
N ILE A 71 3.49 4.03 4.91
CA ILE A 71 2.25 4.51 5.53
C ILE A 71 2.32 6.01 5.78
N ARG A 72 3.42 6.48 6.40
CA ARG A 72 3.61 7.89 6.76
C ARG A 72 3.59 8.80 5.53
N ASN A 73 4.29 8.42 4.46
CA ASN A 73 4.34 9.22 3.24
C ASN A 73 3.00 9.25 2.50
N ASN A 74 2.18 8.19 2.61
CA ASN A 74 0.89 8.12 1.93
C ASN A 74 -0.28 8.58 2.80
N LEU A 75 -0.03 8.95 4.06
CA LEU A 75 -1.04 9.32 5.04
C LEU A 75 -2.08 10.35 4.52
N PRO A 76 -1.70 11.43 3.79
CA PRO A 76 -2.66 12.39 3.25
C PRO A 76 -3.67 11.78 2.26
N TYR A 77 -3.31 10.67 1.63
CA TYR A 77 -4.12 10.01 0.61
C TYR A 77 -5.00 8.89 1.17
N LEU A 78 -4.67 8.35 2.35
CA LEU A 78 -5.38 7.18 2.92
C LEU A 78 -6.85 7.46 3.25
N PHE A 79 -7.20 8.73 3.52
CA PHE A 79 -8.53 9.16 3.90
C PHE A 79 -9.26 9.98 2.82
N THR A 80 -8.76 9.97 1.58
CA THR A 80 -9.34 10.70 0.44
C THR A 80 -10.84 10.40 0.27
N TYR A 81 -11.26 9.14 0.42
CA TYR A 81 -12.67 8.75 0.32
C TYR A 81 -13.57 9.41 1.37
N LYS A 82 -13.01 9.77 2.55
CA LYS A 82 -13.73 10.51 3.60
C LYS A 82 -13.74 12.01 3.35
N ASN A 83 -12.66 12.55 2.78
CA ASN A 83 -12.51 13.98 2.50
C ASN A 83 -13.39 14.41 1.32
N TYR A 84 -13.61 13.53 0.35
CA TYR A 84 -14.42 13.79 -0.84
C TYR A 84 -15.71 12.95 -0.90
N LYS A 85 -16.56 13.06 0.14
CA LYS A 85 -17.82 12.28 0.23
C LYS A 85 -18.74 12.44 -1.00
N LYS A 86 -18.72 13.62 -1.64
CA LYS A 86 -19.51 13.91 -2.85
C LYS A 86 -19.19 12.99 -4.03
N LEU A 87 -17.99 12.41 -4.05
CA LEU A 87 -17.55 11.50 -5.11
C LEU A 87 -18.02 10.05 -4.90
N ASN A 88 -18.74 9.75 -3.81
CA ASN A 88 -19.23 8.41 -3.46
C ASN A 88 -18.16 7.30 -3.57
N LEU A 89 -16.92 7.64 -3.21
CA LEU A 89 -15.80 6.70 -3.28
C LEU A 89 -15.96 5.61 -2.21
N SER A 90 -15.77 4.36 -2.63
CA SER A 90 -15.68 3.24 -1.70
C SER A 90 -14.45 3.37 -0.81
N ASN A 91 -14.53 2.84 0.41
CA ASN A 91 -13.40 2.74 1.34
C ASN A 91 -12.40 1.63 0.96
N THR A 92 -12.68 0.86 -0.09
CA THR A 92 -11.81 -0.19 -0.62
C THR A 92 -11.59 -0.02 -2.12
N THR A 93 -10.43 -0.46 -2.60
CA THR A 93 -10.10 -0.47 -4.04
C THR A 93 -10.60 -1.72 -4.76
N ASN A 94 -11.41 -2.57 -4.10
CA ASN A 94 -11.88 -3.85 -4.65
C ASN A 94 -12.64 -3.67 -5.97
N LEU A 95 -13.41 -2.59 -6.11
CA LEU A 95 -14.12 -2.27 -7.35
C LEU A 95 -13.15 -2.02 -8.51
N ILE A 96 -12.05 -1.31 -8.23
CA ILE A 96 -11.03 -0.97 -9.24
C ILE A 96 -10.16 -2.21 -9.55
N GLU A 97 -9.61 -2.85 -8.52
CA GLU A 97 -8.72 -4.01 -8.70
C GLU A 97 -9.45 -5.22 -9.30
N GLY A 98 -10.62 -5.57 -8.76
CA GLY A 98 -11.40 -6.72 -9.18
C GLY A 98 -12.23 -6.43 -10.43
N GLY A 99 -12.93 -5.30 -10.46
CA GLY A 99 -13.87 -4.97 -11.53
C GLY A 99 -13.19 -4.48 -12.80
N VAL A 100 -12.20 -3.57 -12.68
CA VAL A 100 -11.55 -2.93 -13.84
C VAL A 100 -10.25 -3.63 -14.20
N PHE A 101 -9.34 -3.81 -13.23
CA PHE A 101 -7.97 -4.23 -13.54
C PHE A 101 -7.82 -5.75 -13.72
N SER A 102 -8.63 -6.57 -13.07
CA SER A 102 -8.54 -8.03 -13.22
C SER A 102 -8.86 -8.48 -14.65
N PRO A 103 -9.98 -8.08 -15.28
CA PRO A 103 -10.26 -8.42 -16.67
C PRO A 103 -9.23 -7.84 -17.65
N LEU A 104 -8.78 -6.61 -17.41
CA LEU A 104 -7.74 -5.96 -18.23
C LEU A 104 -6.41 -6.75 -18.20
N LYS A 105 -5.98 -7.20 -17.02
CA LYS A 105 -4.77 -8.03 -16.85
C LYS A 105 -4.92 -9.36 -17.59
N ILE A 106 -6.10 -9.98 -17.57
CA ILE A 106 -6.38 -11.22 -18.31
C ILE A 106 -6.25 -10.97 -19.82
N LEU A 107 -6.86 -9.91 -20.34
CA LEU A 107 -6.82 -9.55 -21.77
C LEU A 107 -5.37 -9.40 -22.27
N ILE A 108 -4.53 -8.69 -21.52
CA ILE A 108 -3.11 -8.51 -21.85
C ILE A 108 -2.33 -9.83 -21.73
N LYS A 109 -2.67 -10.68 -20.74
CA LYS A 109 -1.95 -11.92 -20.46
C LYS A 109 -2.19 -12.99 -21.53
N ILE A 110 -3.40 -13.09 -22.07
CA ILE A 110 -3.75 -14.07 -23.11
C ILE A 110 -2.87 -13.85 -24.36
N HIS A 111 -2.65 -12.59 -24.75
CA HIS A 111 -1.84 -12.25 -25.91
C HIS A 111 -0.40 -11.91 -25.52
N ARG A 112 0.36 -12.93 -25.11
CA ARG A 112 1.75 -12.79 -24.62
C ARG A 112 2.69 -12.12 -25.64
N GLY A 113 2.47 -12.35 -26.92
CA GLY A 113 3.31 -11.87 -28.03
C GLY A 113 3.06 -10.41 -28.46
N LEU A 114 2.15 -9.68 -27.81
CA LEU A 114 1.91 -8.29 -28.18
C LEU A 114 3.10 -7.40 -27.83
N SER A 115 3.43 -6.51 -28.75
CA SER A 115 4.38 -5.42 -28.51
C SER A 115 3.88 -4.52 -27.38
N LYS A 116 4.80 -3.79 -26.74
CA LYS A 116 4.47 -2.84 -25.69
C LYS A 116 3.47 -1.77 -26.19
N SER A 117 3.63 -1.29 -27.42
CA SER A 117 2.74 -0.28 -28.01
C SER A 117 1.31 -0.80 -28.16
N LEU A 118 1.14 -2.05 -28.59
CA LEU A 118 -0.19 -2.63 -28.76
C LEU A 118 -0.85 -2.93 -27.41
N LYS A 119 -0.07 -3.35 -26.40
CA LYS A 119 -0.56 -3.49 -25.01
C LYS A 119 -1.08 -2.16 -24.45
N LEU A 120 -0.41 -1.05 -24.72
CA LEU A 120 -0.87 0.28 -24.31
C LEU A 120 -2.18 0.66 -25.01
N LYS A 121 -2.28 0.46 -26.34
CA LYS A 121 -3.54 0.70 -27.06
C LYS A 121 -4.72 -0.09 -26.50
N ILE A 122 -4.51 -1.34 -26.12
CA ILE A 122 -5.53 -2.17 -25.47
C ILE A 122 -5.95 -1.58 -24.13
N VAL A 123 -5.00 -1.10 -23.32
CA VAL A 123 -5.31 -0.44 -22.04
C VAL A 123 -6.14 0.81 -22.27
N ASP A 124 -5.75 1.66 -23.22
CA ASP A 124 -6.48 2.89 -23.53
C ASP A 124 -7.90 2.59 -24.00
N ASP A 125 -8.06 1.68 -24.97
CA ASP A 125 -9.36 1.27 -25.50
C ASP A 125 -10.26 0.63 -24.43
N TYR A 126 -9.68 -0.23 -23.58
CA TYR A 126 -10.40 -0.85 -22.47
C TYR A 126 -10.91 0.20 -21.47
N LEU A 127 -10.08 1.16 -21.06
CA LEU A 127 -10.46 2.18 -20.09
C LEU A 127 -11.49 3.17 -20.66
N VAL A 128 -11.41 3.50 -21.96
CA VAL A 128 -12.40 4.35 -22.65
C VAL A 128 -13.74 3.63 -22.80
N SER A 129 -13.73 2.35 -23.18
CA SER A 129 -14.94 1.56 -23.36
C SER A 129 -15.61 1.17 -22.05
N TYR A 130 -14.85 1.03 -20.96
CA TYR A 130 -15.38 0.73 -19.63
C TYR A 130 -16.39 1.79 -19.15
N LYS A 131 -16.11 3.08 -19.41
CA LYS A 131 -17.01 4.20 -19.07
C LYS A 131 -18.35 4.20 -19.81
N LYS A 132 -18.49 3.44 -20.91
CA LYS A 132 -19.73 3.40 -21.72
C LYS A 132 -20.73 2.33 -21.25
N LYS A 133 -20.36 1.52 -20.26
CA LYS A 133 -21.18 0.41 -19.75
C LYS A 133 -21.99 0.74 -18.50
N GLU A 134 -21.86 1.95 -17.97
CA GLU A 134 -22.73 2.55 -16.94
C GLU A 134 -23.72 3.51 -17.59
#